data_AF-A0A537RNR3-F1
#
_entry.id   AF-A0A537RNR3-F1
#
_cell.length_a   1.000
_cell.length_b   1.000
_cell.length_c   1.000
_cell.angle_alpha   90.00
_cell.angle_beta   90.00
_cell.angle_gamma   90.00
#
_symmetry.space_group_name_H-M   'P 1'
#
loop_
_entity.id
_entity.type
_entity.pdbx_description
1 polymer ?
#
loop_
_entity_poly.entity_id
_entity_poly.type
_entity_poly.pdbx_seq_one_letter_code
_entity_poly.pdbx_strand_id
1 'polypeptide(L)'
;MAEIAERVEDNPKTAFEKSDWPLGTIGLALLGILIFLAIAPFVLMGAFPRAVSDVSRALTVEPPQPRLQTDPSEDLARFLVDEDKRLSTYYWIDKKKGIVHIPIEQAMQELAEEGIVGFPRGKP
;
A
#
# COMPACT_ATOMS: atom_id res chain seq x y z
N MET A 1 -21.62 -49.07 72.88
CA MET A 1 -20.36 -48.51 72.38
C MET A 1 -20.14 -49.07 70.99
N ALA A 2 -20.64 -48.38 69.97
CA ALA A 2 -20.45 -48.73 68.57
C ALA A 2 -19.54 -47.64 67.99
N GLU A 3 -18.32 -47.99 67.60
CA GLU A 3 -17.35 -47.04 67.05
C GLU A 3 -16.94 -47.51 65.65
N ILE A 4 -17.74 -47.04 64.70
CA ILE A 4 -17.41 -46.49 63.38
C ILE A 4 -16.29 -47.21 62.60
N ALA A 5 -16.71 -47.94 61.57
CA ALA A 5 -15.86 -48.51 60.53
C ALA A 5 -15.20 -47.41 59.68
N GLU A 6 -13.88 -47.36 59.69
CA GLU A 6 -13.09 -46.60 58.73
C GLU A 6 -13.10 -47.35 57.38
N ARG A 7 -13.96 -46.92 56.46
CA ARG A 7 -13.96 -47.41 55.09
C ARG A 7 -12.80 -46.71 54.36
N VAL A 8 -11.61 -47.30 54.44
CA VAL A 8 -10.47 -46.90 53.61
C VAL A 8 -10.84 -47.23 52.17
N GLU A 9 -11.23 -46.23 51.39
CA GLU A 9 -11.38 -46.37 49.94
C GLU A 9 -9.99 -46.63 49.35
N ASP A 10 -9.76 -47.86 48.90
CA ASP A 10 -8.56 -48.27 48.19
C ASP A 10 -8.47 -47.43 46.90
N ASN A 11 -7.56 -46.45 46.88
CA ASN A 11 -7.30 -45.60 45.72
C ASN A 11 -6.93 -46.50 44.52
N PRO A 12 -7.58 -46.37 43.33
CA PRO A 12 -7.25 -47.19 42.18
C PRO A 12 -5.75 -47.09 41.87
N LYS A 13 -5.10 -48.23 41.72
CA LYS A 13 -3.67 -48.31 41.37
C LYS A 13 -3.45 -47.60 40.04
N THR A 14 -2.97 -46.36 40.09
CA THR A 14 -2.53 -45.64 38.90
C THR A 14 -1.32 -46.39 38.33
N ALA A 15 -1.51 -47.03 37.18
CA ALA A 15 -0.42 -47.60 36.41
C ALA A 15 0.40 -46.43 35.87
N PHE A 16 1.48 -46.09 36.57
CA PHE A 16 2.44 -45.08 36.09
C PHE A 16 3.24 -45.68 34.94
N GLU A 17 3.26 -44.97 33.80
CA GLU A 17 4.13 -45.28 32.66
C GLU A 17 5.58 -45.12 33.09
N LYS A 18 6.31 -46.25 33.16
CA LYS A 18 7.65 -46.31 33.78
C LYS A 18 8.79 -45.96 32.82
N SER A 19 8.50 -45.75 31.54
CA SER A 19 9.53 -45.56 30.52
C SER A 19 9.45 -44.18 29.90
N ASP A 20 10.33 -43.28 30.35
CA ASP A 20 10.64 -42.06 29.61
C ASP A 20 11.29 -42.41 28.26
N TRP A 21 11.14 -41.55 27.27
CA TRP A 21 11.77 -41.76 25.97
C TRP A 21 13.30 -41.88 26.12
N PRO A 22 13.92 -42.89 25.49
CA PRO A 22 15.37 -43.05 25.60
C PRO A 22 16.08 -41.84 24.98
N LEU A 23 17.16 -41.37 25.62
CA LEU A 23 17.90 -40.18 25.18
C LEU A 23 18.37 -40.26 23.72
N GLY A 24 18.63 -41.47 23.22
CA GLY A 24 18.98 -41.73 21.83
C GLY A 24 17.87 -41.42 20.82
N THR A 25 16.60 -41.66 21.14
CA THR A 25 15.48 -41.33 20.24
C THR A 25 15.26 -39.82 20.18
N ILE A 26 15.48 -39.12 21.30
CA ILE A 26 15.45 -37.66 21.35
C ILE A 26 16.57 -37.08 20.47
N GLY A 27 17.79 -37.62 20.56
CA GLY A 27 18.91 -37.22 19.71
C GLY A 27 18.63 -37.45 18.21
N LEU A 28 18.07 -38.60 17.85
CA LEU A 28 17.69 -38.91 16.47
C LEU A 28 16.59 -37.98 15.94
N ALA A 29 15.57 -37.69 16.76
CA ALA A 29 14.49 -36.78 16.39
C ALA A 29 15.03 -35.35 16.18
N LEU A 30 15.88 -34.86 17.07
CA LEU A 30 16.53 -33.56 16.94
C LEU A 30 17.40 -33.48 15.67
N LEU A 31 18.17 -34.54 15.39
CA LEU A 31 18.96 -34.61 14.17
C LEU A 31 18.06 -34.58 12.93
N GLY A 32 16.95 -35.32 12.93
CA GLY A 32 15.96 -35.30 11.85
C GLY A 32 15.35 -33.93 11.62
N ILE A 33 15.00 -33.20 12.69
CA ILE A 33 14.48 -31.83 12.62
C ILE A 33 15.53 -30.88 12.03
N LEU A 34 16.78 -30.96 12.50
CA LEU A 34 17.87 -30.13 11.98
C LEU A 34 18.11 -30.38 10.48
N ILE A 35 18.13 -31.66 10.07
CA ILE A 35 18.25 -32.04 8.67
C ILE A 35 17.07 -31.51 7.86
N PHE A 36 15.84 -31.63 8.35
CA PHE A 36 14.67 -31.11 7.68
C PHE A 36 14.72 -29.58 7.52
N LEU A 37 15.05 -28.85 8.59
CA LEU A 37 15.20 -27.39 8.54
C LEU A 37 16.30 -26.93 7.58
N ALA A 38 17.38 -27.71 7.46
CA ALA A 38 18.44 -27.45 6.51
C ALA A 38 18.00 -27.74 5.06
N ILE A 39 17.35 -28.88 4.81
CA ILE A 39 17.01 -29.35 3.45
C ILE A 39 15.77 -28.64 2.87
N ALA A 40 14.74 -28.42 3.69
CA ALA A 40 13.48 -27.81 3.27
C ALA A 40 13.64 -26.50 2.46
N PRO A 41 14.48 -25.51 2.85
CA PRO A 41 14.66 -24.30 2.06
C PRO A 41 15.30 -24.58 0.70
N PHE A 42 16.25 -25.53 0.58
CA PHE A 42 16.84 -25.90 -0.71
C PHE A 42 15.81 -26.58 -1.63
N VAL A 43 14.98 -27.47 -1.07
CA VAL A 43 13.88 -28.11 -1.80
C VAL A 43 12.86 -27.07 -2.27
N LEU A 44 12.45 -26.15 -1.39
CA LEU A 44 11.53 -25.07 -1.73
C LEU A 44 12.10 -24.15 -2.82
N MET A 45 13.39 -23.83 -2.75
CA MET A 45 14.05 -22.98 -3.75
C MET A 45 14.12 -23.65 -5.14
N GLY A 46 14.36 -24.97 -5.20
CA GLY A 46 14.34 -25.72 -6.45
C GLY A 46 12.94 -26.01 -7.00
N ALA A 47 11.99 -26.34 -6.13
CA ALA A 47 10.61 -26.66 -6.52
C ALA A 47 9.79 -25.41 -6.88
N PHE A 48 10.09 -24.27 -6.27
CA PHE A 48 9.37 -23.01 -6.47
C PHE A 48 10.32 -21.85 -6.82
N PRO A 49 11.04 -21.91 -7.95
CA PRO A 49 12.05 -20.91 -8.32
C PRO A 49 11.48 -19.51 -8.56
N ARG A 50 10.15 -19.37 -8.65
CA ARG A 50 9.43 -18.09 -8.84
C ARG A 50 8.57 -17.67 -7.64
N ALA A 51 8.62 -18.38 -6.51
CA ALA A 51 7.85 -17.98 -5.32
C ALA A 51 8.40 -16.71 -4.66
N VAL A 52 9.71 -16.44 -4.81
CA VAL A 52 10.38 -15.26 -4.26
C VAL A 52 10.65 -14.17 -5.29
N SER A 53 10.36 -14.41 -6.57
CA SER A 53 10.43 -13.33 -7.55
C SER A 53 9.33 -12.35 -7.20
N ASP A 54 9.73 -11.15 -6.77
CA ASP A 54 8.86 -9.99 -6.70
C ASP A 54 8.37 -9.73 -8.12
N VAL A 55 7.26 -10.38 -8.48
CA VAL A 55 6.59 -10.14 -9.74
C VAL A 55 6.03 -8.75 -9.57
N SER A 56 6.79 -7.76 -10.03
CA SER A 56 6.30 -6.41 -10.25
C SER A 56 4.94 -6.57 -10.91
N ARG A 57 3.86 -6.37 -10.14
CA ARG A 57 2.49 -6.40 -10.65
C ARG A 57 2.31 -5.08 -11.41
N ALA A 58 3.08 -4.89 -12.47
CA ALA A 58 2.67 -4.07 -13.57
C ALA A 58 1.36 -4.70 -14.04
N LEU A 59 0.25 -4.10 -13.63
CA LEU A 59 -1.08 -4.54 -14.01
C LEU A 59 -1.09 -4.66 -15.54
N THR A 60 -1.21 -5.89 -16.06
CA THR A 60 -1.29 -6.15 -17.51
C THR A 60 -2.53 -5.50 -18.13
N VAL A 61 -3.50 -5.15 -17.27
CA VAL A 61 -4.71 -4.43 -17.63
C VAL A 61 -4.75 -3.16 -16.81
N GLU A 62 -4.66 -2.01 -17.49
CA GLU A 62 -4.89 -0.73 -16.83
C GLU A 62 -6.32 -0.68 -16.28
N PRO A 63 -6.52 -0.46 -14.97
CA PRO A 63 -7.86 -0.35 -14.40
C PRO A 63 -8.58 0.87 -15.02
N PRO A 64 -9.91 0.81 -15.19
CA PRO A 64 -10.67 1.94 -15.68
C PRO A 64 -10.51 3.16 -14.75
N GLN A 65 -10.65 4.37 -15.29
CA GLN A 65 -10.54 5.59 -14.50
C GLN A 65 -11.64 5.67 -13.43
N PRO A 66 -11.36 6.28 -12.26
CA PRO A 66 -10.13 6.95 -11.87
C PRO A 66 -9.05 5.99 -11.34
N ARG A 67 -7.81 6.19 -11.80
CA ARG A 67 -6.65 5.40 -11.35
C ARG A 67 -6.06 6.01 -10.09
N LEU A 68 -5.40 5.18 -9.27
CA LEU A 68 -4.61 5.67 -8.16
C LEU A 68 -3.49 6.56 -8.69
N GLN A 69 -3.42 7.78 -8.17
CA GLN A 69 -2.33 8.70 -8.44
C GLN A 69 -1.10 8.28 -7.64
N THR A 70 -0.02 7.92 -8.32
CA THR A 70 1.18 7.35 -7.71
C THR A 70 2.06 8.39 -7.03
N ASP A 71 2.10 9.62 -7.57
CA ASP A 71 2.81 10.76 -6.98
C ASP A 71 1.97 12.04 -7.09
N PRO A 72 1.07 12.28 -6.12
CA PRO A 72 0.23 13.47 -6.13
C PRO A 72 1.00 14.79 -6.04
N SER A 73 2.20 14.77 -5.43
CA SER A 73 3.00 15.97 -5.20
C SER A 73 3.65 16.44 -6.49
N GLU A 74 4.26 15.53 -7.25
CA GLU A 74 4.88 15.86 -8.53
C GLU A 74 3.83 16.31 -9.55
N ASP A 75 2.70 15.62 -9.61
CA ASP A 75 1.62 15.98 -10.52
C ASP A 75 1.03 17.36 -10.22
N LEU A 76 0.85 17.69 -8.93
CA LEU A 76 0.40 19.03 -8.52
C LEU A 76 1.44 20.09 -8.92
N ALA A 77 2.72 19.83 -8.70
CA ALA A 77 3.78 20.78 -9.08
C ALA A 77 3.77 21.05 -10.60
N ARG A 78 3.63 20.01 -11.42
CA ARG A 78 3.51 20.15 -12.88
C ARG A 78 2.26 20.95 -13.27
N PHE A 79 1.12 20.63 -12.66
CA PHE A 79 -0.13 21.35 -12.90
C PHE A 79 0.01 22.84 -12.61
N LEU A 80 0.61 23.20 -11.47
CA LEU A 80 0.82 24.59 -11.09
C LEU A 80 1.73 25.34 -12.07
N VAL A 81 2.80 24.69 -12.53
CA VAL A 81 3.72 25.29 -13.53
C VAL A 81 3.01 25.52 -14.87
N ASP A 82 2.21 24.56 -15.32
CA ASP A 82 1.48 24.68 -16.59
C ASP A 82 0.41 25.78 -16.53
N GLU A 83 -0.31 25.89 -15.41
CA GLU A 83 -1.30 26.96 -15.21
C GLU A 83 -0.65 28.33 -15.07
N ASP A 84 0.44 28.45 -14.30
CA ASP A 84 1.21 29.69 -14.20
C ASP A 84 1.70 30.17 -15.57
N LYS A 85 2.24 29.25 -16.38
CA LYS A 85 2.65 29.56 -17.75
C LYS A 85 1.48 30.01 -18.62
N ARG A 86 0.32 29.38 -18.52
CA ARG A 86 -0.88 29.80 -19.28
C ARG A 86 -1.31 31.20 -18.90
N LEU A 87 -1.33 31.53 -17.62
CA LEU A 87 -1.79 32.82 -17.12
C LEU A 87 -0.79 33.96 -17.39
N SER A 88 0.50 33.68 -17.37
CA SER A 88 1.56 34.69 -17.46
C SER A 88 2.10 34.93 -18.88
N THR A 89 1.70 34.12 -19.87
CA THR A 89 2.29 34.19 -21.22
C THR A 89 1.29 34.55 -22.33
N TYR A 90 1.82 35.18 -23.37
CA TYR A 90 1.08 35.41 -24.60
C TYR A 90 1.08 34.15 -25.47
N TYR A 91 -0.08 33.81 -26.03
CA TYR A 91 -0.18 32.76 -27.05
C TYR A 91 -1.40 32.97 -27.94
N TRP A 92 -1.41 32.31 -29.11
CA TRP A 92 -2.54 32.37 -30.02
C TRP A 92 -3.61 31.35 -29.64
N ILE A 93 -4.85 31.81 -29.48
CA ILE A 93 -6.02 30.92 -29.30
C ILE A 93 -6.52 30.48 -30.68
N ASP A 94 -6.74 31.43 -31.59
CA ASP A 94 -7.12 31.17 -32.98
C ASP A 94 -6.42 32.16 -33.91
N LYS A 95 -5.33 31.69 -34.54
CA LYS A 95 -4.54 32.49 -35.49
C LYS A 95 -5.34 32.96 -36.70
N LYS A 96 -6.32 32.17 -37.16
CA LYS A 96 -7.11 32.51 -38.36
C LYS A 96 -8.10 33.62 -38.06
N LYS A 97 -8.66 33.63 -36.85
CA LYS A 97 -9.59 34.68 -36.39
C LYS A 97 -8.89 35.87 -35.74
N GLY A 98 -7.57 35.82 -35.57
CA GLY A 98 -6.81 36.88 -34.91
C GLY A 98 -7.03 36.94 -33.40
N ILE A 99 -7.42 35.83 -32.75
CA ILE A 99 -7.71 35.78 -31.32
C ILE A 99 -6.44 35.36 -30.56
N VAL A 100 -5.96 36.25 -29.68
CA VAL A 100 -4.76 36.05 -28.87
C VAL A 100 -5.12 36.04 -27.38
N HIS A 101 -4.40 35.23 -26.61
CA HIS A 101 -4.37 35.28 -25.15
C HIS A 101 -3.36 36.33 -24.70
N ILE A 102 -3.78 37.19 -23.78
CA ILE A 102 -2.91 38.15 -23.08
C ILE A 102 -2.72 37.69 -21.62
N PRO A 103 -1.56 37.93 -21.00
CA PRO A 103 -1.33 37.62 -19.59
C PRO A 103 -2.39 38.25 -18.70
N ILE A 104 -2.81 37.51 -17.68
CA ILE A 104 -3.94 37.92 -16.84
C ILE A 104 -3.68 39.24 -16.11
N GLU A 105 -2.44 39.50 -15.70
CA GLU A 105 -2.05 40.76 -15.05
C GLU A 105 -2.28 41.96 -15.98
N GLN A 106 -1.94 41.81 -17.27
CA GLN A 106 -2.17 42.86 -18.28
C GLN A 106 -3.65 43.03 -18.56
N ALA A 107 -4.39 41.93 -18.71
CA ALA A 107 -5.85 41.98 -18.87
C ALA A 107 -6.53 42.72 -17.72
N MET A 108 -6.13 42.44 -16.48
CA MET A 108 -6.68 43.11 -15.30
C MET A 108 -6.34 44.60 -15.27
N GLN A 109 -5.12 44.98 -15.68
CA GLN A 109 -4.71 46.38 -15.75
C GLN A 109 -5.50 47.16 -16.80
N GLU A 110 -5.57 46.65 -18.02
CA GLU A 110 -6.36 47.26 -19.11
C GLU A 110 -7.83 47.40 -18.70
N LEU A 111 -8.37 46.36 -18.04
CA LEU A 111 -9.74 46.37 -17.53
C LEU A 111 -9.97 47.43 -16.46
N ALA A 112 -8.99 47.63 -15.57
CA ALA A 112 -9.08 48.64 -14.51
C ALA A 112 -8.98 50.07 -15.06
N GLU A 113 -8.21 50.27 -16.12
CA GLU A 113 -8.02 51.58 -16.77
C GLU A 113 -9.22 51.96 -17.65
N GLU A 114 -9.68 51.04 -18.51
CA GLU A 114 -10.72 51.33 -19.51
C GLU A 114 -12.14 51.01 -19.03
N GLY A 115 -12.26 50.07 -18.08
CA GLY A 115 -13.54 49.51 -17.66
C GLY A 115 -14.20 48.67 -18.76
N ILE A 116 -15.35 48.05 -18.42
CA ILE A 116 -16.13 47.27 -19.38
C ILE A 116 -17.29 48.11 -19.89
N VAL A 117 -17.38 48.26 -21.22
CA VAL A 117 -18.51 48.93 -21.87
C VAL A 117 -19.82 48.21 -21.52
N GLY A 118 -20.76 48.92 -20.90
CA GLY A 118 -22.06 48.37 -20.48
C GLY A 118 -22.08 47.77 -19.07
N PHE A 119 -20.98 47.83 -18.32
CA PHE A 119 -20.99 47.41 -16.91
C PHE A 119 -21.75 48.43 -16.05
N PRO A 120 -22.71 47.99 -15.20
CA PRO A 120 -23.49 48.89 -14.37
C PRO A 120 -22.55 49.61 -13.38
N ARG A 121 -22.39 50.93 -13.56
CA ARG A 121 -21.71 51.77 -12.58
C ARG A 121 -22.62 51.91 -11.37
N GLY A 122 -22.17 51.44 -10.21
CA GLY A 122 -22.88 51.66 -8.95
C GLY A 122 -23.18 53.13 -8.75
N LYS A 123 -24.40 53.47 -8.31
CA LYS A 123 -24.72 54.84 -7.90
C LYS A 123 -23.80 55.25 -6.74
N PRO A 124 -23.37 56.52 -6.69
CA PRO A 124 -22.60 57.05 -5.57
C PRO A 124 -23.39 56.94 -4.26
#